data_AF-A0A2X4UDP2-F1
#
_entry.id   AF-A0A2X4UDP2-F1
#
_cell.length_a   1.000
_cell.length_b   1.000
_cell.length_c   1.000
_cell.angle_alpha   90.00
_cell.angle_beta   90.00
_cell.angle_gamma   90.00
#
_symmetry.space_group_name_H-M   'P 1'
#
loop_
_entity.id
_entity.type
_entity.pdbx_description
1 polymer ?
#
loop_
_entity_poly.entity_id
_entity_poly.type
_entity_poly.pdbx_seq_one_letter_code
_entity_poly.pdbx_strand_id
1 'polypeptide(L)'
;MLLKIAKWLFQLPVRLFGSIFRNRLTIFIFFMLIAAGVFSAKRYLRAHQHDDEFVTTTPIDYNRASLREMPLREAREQCGGPLHDNAGQAWPASAGYLHQPERRADTGLHRLTLDNQGNDFAVLVRLETPAAPQQLAEVFIPAAGNFDVKIDSTAEHVMKIKNIKSGCNFRSKAFTLGKDSDWRMPLKMGSNSGIEFQSISDREF
;
A
#
# COMPACT_ATOMS: atom_id res chain seq x y z
N MET A 1 -59.72 -12.64 -22.43
CA MET A 1 -58.97 -11.36 -22.54
C MET A 1 -57.45 -11.51 -22.61
N LEU A 2 -56.84 -12.60 -22.10
CA LEU A 2 -55.39 -12.85 -22.17
C LEU A 2 -54.82 -13.09 -23.60
N LEU A 3 -55.62 -13.62 -24.53
CA LEU A 3 -55.13 -13.96 -25.88
C LEU A 3 -54.85 -12.73 -26.77
N LYS A 4 -55.45 -11.56 -26.47
CA LYS A 4 -55.23 -10.31 -27.24
C LYS A 4 -53.93 -9.60 -26.84
N ILE A 5 -53.47 -9.79 -25.60
CA ILE A 5 -52.26 -9.14 -25.06
C ILE A 5 -51.00 -9.87 -25.56
N ALA A 6 -51.05 -11.20 -25.67
CA ALA A 6 -49.93 -12.00 -26.18
C ALA A 6 -49.61 -11.74 -27.67
N LYS A 7 -50.63 -11.43 -28.50
CA LYS A 7 -50.43 -11.09 -29.93
C LYS A 7 -49.75 -9.73 -30.13
N TRP A 8 -49.94 -8.79 -29.20
CA TRP A 8 -49.34 -7.46 -29.27
C TRP A 8 -47.85 -7.48 -28.92
N LEU A 9 -47.45 -8.29 -27.93
CA LEU A 9 -46.06 -8.48 -27.51
C LEU A 9 -45.17 -9.13 -28.59
N PHE A 10 -45.73 -10.00 -29.43
CA PHE A 10 -44.96 -10.67 -30.50
C PHE A 10 -44.96 -9.93 -31.86
N GLN A 11 -45.80 -8.91 -32.07
CA GLN A 11 -45.81 -8.14 -33.33
C GLN A 11 -44.95 -6.87 -33.31
N LEU A 12 -44.56 -6.38 -32.13
CA LEU A 12 -43.70 -5.20 -32.00
C LEU A 12 -42.25 -5.38 -32.48
N PRO A 13 -41.58 -6.55 -32.32
CA PRO A 13 -40.19 -6.68 -32.75
C PRO A 13 -40.07 -6.70 -34.29
N VAL A 14 -40.99 -7.36 -34.99
CA VAL A 14 -40.81 -7.63 -36.43
C VAL A 14 -41.00 -6.37 -37.29
N ARG A 15 -41.86 -5.43 -36.88
CA ARG A 15 -42.06 -4.17 -37.63
C ARG A 15 -41.01 -3.09 -37.36
N LEU A 16 -40.39 -3.09 -36.19
CA LEU A 16 -39.35 -2.10 -35.84
C LEU A 16 -37.95 -2.55 -36.28
N PHE A 17 -37.64 -3.85 -36.21
CA PHE A 17 -36.32 -4.36 -36.62
C PHE A 17 -36.19 -4.60 -38.12
N GLY A 18 -37.29 -4.73 -38.88
CA GLY A 18 -37.23 -4.93 -40.35
C GLY A 18 -36.57 -3.78 -41.12
N SER A 19 -36.59 -2.56 -40.58
CA SER A 19 -35.93 -1.39 -41.20
C SER A 19 -34.41 -1.37 -40.97
N ILE A 20 -33.97 -1.83 -39.79
CA ILE A 20 -32.55 -1.78 -39.36
C ILE A 20 -31.69 -2.75 -40.19
N PHE A 21 -32.25 -3.89 -40.60
CA PHE A 21 -31.56 -4.92 -41.37
C PHE A 21 -31.57 -4.73 -42.89
N ARG A 22 -32.13 -3.64 -43.41
CA ARG A 22 -32.24 -3.41 -44.86
C ARG A 22 -31.01 -2.74 -45.47
N ASN A 23 -30.23 -2.03 -44.67
CA ASN A 23 -29.02 -1.33 -45.09
C ASN A 23 -27.81 -1.84 -44.29
N ARG A 24 -26.71 -2.21 -44.97
CA ARG A 24 -25.51 -2.75 -44.31
C ARG A 24 -24.93 -1.73 -43.32
N LEU A 25 -25.04 -0.43 -43.61
CA LEU A 25 -24.54 0.64 -42.75
C LEU A 25 -25.29 0.71 -41.40
N THR A 26 -26.62 0.57 -41.38
CA THR A 26 -27.41 0.60 -40.14
C THR A 26 -27.16 -0.62 -39.28
N ILE A 27 -26.87 -1.78 -39.89
CA ILE A 27 -26.46 -2.99 -39.16
C ILE A 27 -25.12 -2.75 -38.45
N PHE A 28 -24.13 -2.20 -39.16
CA PHE A 28 -22.83 -1.89 -38.56
C PHE A 28 -22.95 -0.88 -37.43
N ILE A 29 -23.73 0.21 -37.60
CA ILE A 29 -23.96 1.20 -36.54
C ILE A 29 -24.66 0.56 -35.34
N PHE A 30 -25.63 -0.32 -35.56
CA PHE A 30 -26.34 -1.01 -34.49
C PHE A 30 -25.39 -1.90 -33.66
N PHE A 31 -24.56 -2.72 -34.31
CA PHE A 31 -23.57 -3.53 -33.60
C PHE A 31 -22.49 -2.68 -32.93
N MET A 32 -22.09 -1.55 -33.53
CA MET A 32 -21.11 -0.64 -32.93
C MET A 32 -21.67 0.04 -31.68
N LEU A 33 -22.95 0.43 -31.68
CA LEU A 33 -23.64 0.96 -30.50
C LEU A 33 -23.82 -0.10 -29.41
N ILE A 34 -24.12 -1.35 -29.77
CA ILE A 34 -24.17 -2.45 -28.79
C ILE A 34 -22.78 -2.69 -28.18
N ALA A 35 -21.72 -2.72 -28.99
CA ALA A 35 -20.36 -2.88 -28.51
C ALA A 35 -19.94 -1.72 -27.60
N ALA A 36 -20.26 -0.49 -27.97
CA ALA A 36 -20.02 0.69 -27.14
C ALA A 36 -20.83 0.67 -25.83
N GLY A 37 -22.07 0.16 -25.87
CA GLY A 37 -22.92 -0.03 -24.69
C GLY A 37 -22.36 -1.08 -23.73
N VAL A 38 -21.91 -2.24 -24.24
CA VAL A 38 -21.26 -3.30 -23.44
C VAL A 38 -19.93 -2.81 -22.86
N PHE A 39 -19.15 -2.05 -23.64
CA PHE A 39 -17.89 -1.47 -23.16
C PHE A 39 -18.12 -0.38 -22.11
N SER A 40 -19.16 0.43 -22.28
CA SER A 40 -19.56 1.45 -21.30
C SER A 40 -20.11 0.81 -20.02
N ALA A 41 -20.93 -0.24 -20.10
CA ALA A 41 -21.40 -0.98 -18.93
C ALA A 41 -20.27 -1.69 -18.19
N LYS A 42 -19.29 -2.27 -18.89
CA LYS A 42 -18.09 -2.86 -18.27
C LYS A 42 -17.20 -1.81 -17.60
N ARG A 43 -17.12 -0.60 -18.17
CA ARG A 43 -16.40 0.53 -17.57
C ARG A 43 -17.17 1.12 -16.39
N TYR A 44 -18.49 1.14 -16.45
CA TYR A 44 -19.36 1.61 -15.37
C TYR A 44 -19.37 0.64 -14.18
N LEU A 45 -19.38 -0.68 -14.43
CA LEU A 45 -19.20 -1.69 -13.39
C LEU A 45 -17.81 -1.65 -12.76
N ARG A 46 -16.75 -1.40 -13.55
CA ARG A 46 -15.41 -1.17 -12.99
C ARG A 46 -15.28 0.13 -12.19
N ALA A 47 -16.05 1.16 -12.54
CA ALA A 47 -16.07 2.41 -11.78
C ALA A 47 -16.86 2.25 -10.47
N HIS A 48 -18.03 1.62 -10.50
CA HIS A 48 -18.83 1.36 -9.29
C HIS A 48 -18.18 0.36 -8.32
N GLN A 49 -17.40 -0.59 -8.82
CA GLN A 49 -16.63 -1.48 -7.94
C GLN A 49 -15.50 -0.74 -7.17
N HIS A 50 -15.19 0.51 -7.52
CA HIS A 50 -14.26 1.34 -6.78
C HIS A 50 -14.94 2.26 -5.75
N ASP A 51 -16.25 2.53 -5.90
CA ASP A 51 -16.98 3.50 -5.07
C ASP A 51 -17.93 2.85 -4.05
N ASP A 52 -18.30 1.57 -4.21
CA ASP A 52 -19.23 0.87 -3.30
C ASP A 52 -18.54 0.06 -2.17
N GLU A 53 -17.21 0.12 -2.02
CA GLU A 53 -16.51 -0.37 -0.82
C GLU A 53 -16.23 0.77 0.17
N PHE A 54 -17.20 1.66 0.32
CA PHE A 54 -17.21 2.67 1.37
C PHE A 54 -18.57 2.68 2.05
N VAL A 55 -18.85 1.70 2.92
CA VAL A 55 -19.48 1.94 4.24
C VAL A 55 -19.13 0.79 5.19
N THR A 56 -18.67 1.17 6.38
CA THR A 56 -18.53 0.40 7.63
C THR A 56 -17.52 -0.73 7.68
N THR A 57 -16.27 -0.38 7.94
CA THR A 57 -15.56 -1.06 9.02
C THR A 57 -14.85 -0.02 9.87
N THR A 58 -15.32 0.10 11.11
CA THR A 58 -14.56 0.15 12.37
C THR A 58 -13.11 0.64 12.29
N PRO A 59 -12.63 1.48 13.25
CA PRO A 59 -11.22 1.86 13.32
C PRO A 59 -10.37 0.61 13.12
N ILE A 60 -9.52 0.61 12.08
CA ILE A 60 -8.68 -0.53 11.74
C ILE A 60 -7.81 -0.77 12.97
N ASP A 61 -8.22 -1.73 13.77
CA ASP A 61 -7.47 -2.23 14.89
C ASP A 61 -6.29 -2.98 14.29
N TYR A 62 -5.18 -2.26 14.09
CA TYR A 62 -3.94 -2.74 13.51
C TYR A 62 -3.41 -3.99 14.25
N ASN A 63 -3.92 -4.28 15.45
CA ASN A 63 -3.60 -5.49 16.21
C ASN A 63 -4.22 -6.77 15.60
N ARG A 64 -5.33 -6.70 14.86
CA ARG A 64 -6.03 -7.93 14.41
C ARG A 64 -5.38 -8.63 13.22
N ALA A 65 -4.68 -7.89 12.36
CA ALA A 65 -3.88 -8.46 11.29
C ALA A 65 -2.54 -9.04 11.79
N SER A 66 -2.16 -8.72 13.03
CA SER A 66 -0.82 -8.93 13.56
C SER A 66 -0.54 -10.31 14.18
N LEU A 67 -1.47 -11.27 14.07
CA LEU A 67 -1.38 -12.56 14.78
C LEU A 67 -1.20 -13.80 13.89
N ARG A 68 -1.07 -13.64 12.57
CA ARG A 68 -0.75 -14.76 11.68
C ARG A 68 0.70 -14.64 11.26
N GLU A 69 1.56 -15.49 11.84
CA GLU A 69 2.87 -15.79 11.26
C GLU A 69 2.65 -16.29 9.82
N MET A 70 2.90 -15.40 8.85
CA MET A 70 2.71 -15.72 7.44
C MET A 70 3.81 -16.69 7.00
N PRO A 71 3.46 -17.79 6.29
CA PRO A 71 4.45 -18.73 5.78
C PRO A 71 5.46 -18.04 4.85
N LEU A 72 6.73 -18.45 4.93
CA LEU A 72 7.88 -17.90 4.18
C LEU A 72 7.67 -17.74 2.67
N ARG A 73 6.74 -18.50 2.08
CA ARG A 73 6.38 -18.41 0.66
C ARG A 73 5.57 -17.15 0.34
N GLU A 74 4.62 -16.78 1.19
CA GLU A 74 3.81 -15.56 1.05
C GLU A 74 4.68 -14.32 1.28
N ALA A 75 5.62 -14.37 2.22
CA ALA A 75 6.61 -13.31 2.41
C ALA A 75 7.49 -13.11 1.16
N ARG A 76 7.83 -14.18 0.42
CA ARG A 76 8.60 -14.09 -0.83
C ARG A 76 7.83 -13.45 -1.98
N GLU A 77 6.51 -13.64 -2.04
CA GLU A 77 5.65 -12.99 -3.04
C GLU A 77 5.53 -11.48 -2.81
N GLN A 78 5.85 -11.01 -1.60
CA GLN A 78 5.81 -9.60 -1.21
C GLN A 78 7.12 -8.85 -1.45
N CYS A 79 8.17 -9.52 -1.94
CA CYS A 79 9.49 -8.90 -2.16
C CYS A 79 9.72 -8.58 -3.65
N GLY A 80 10.08 -7.34 -3.95
CA GLY A 80 10.30 -6.85 -5.32
C GLY A 80 11.67 -7.16 -5.94
N GLY A 81 12.59 -7.81 -5.21
CA GLY A 81 13.98 -8.00 -5.62
C GLY A 81 14.88 -6.80 -5.26
N PRO A 82 16.17 -6.86 -5.61
CA PRO A 82 17.11 -5.79 -5.26
C PRO A 82 16.69 -4.44 -5.86
N LEU A 83 16.68 -3.39 -5.04
CA LEU A 83 16.43 -2.03 -5.53
C LEU A 83 17.69 -1.46 -6.16
N HIS A 84 17.56 -0.99 -7.39
CA HIS A 84 18.67 -0.47 -8.18
C HIS A 84 19.07 0.97 -7.80
N ASP A 85 18.08 1.82 -7.46
CA ASP A 85 18.31 3.23 -7.17
C ASP A 85 17.25 3.79 -6.20
N ASN A 86 17.54 4.98 -5.66
CA ASN A 86 16.60 5.80 -4.88
C ASN A 86 15.81 6.70 -5.83
N ALA A 87 14.79 6.14 -6.48
CA ALA A 87 13.91 6.87 -7.40
C ALA A 87 14.68 7.63 -8.50
N GLY A 88 15.61 6.93 -9.17
CA GLY A 88 16.45 7.47 -10.23
C GLY A 88 17.75 8.14 -9.76
N GLN A 89 18.04 8.16 -8.45
CA GLN A 89 19.30 8.66 -7.90
C GLN A 89 20.10 7.53 -7.25
N ALA A 90 21.44 7.62 -7.27
CA ALA A 90 22.27 6.67 -6.54
C ALA A 90 21.97 6.70 -5.04
N TRP A 91 22.01 5.54 -4.39
CA TRP A 91 21.92 5.46 -2.94
C TRP A 91 23.07 6.24 -2.28
N PRO A 92 22.83 6.92 -1.14
CA PRO A 92 23.89 7.62 -0.42
C PRO A 92 25.01 6.66 0.00
N ALA A 93 26.25 7.15 0.06
CA ALA A 93 27.40 6.37 0.54
C ALA A 93 27.41 6.22 2.07
N SER A 94 26.73 7.12 2.79
CA SER A 94 26.69 7.18 4.25
C SER A 94 25.25 7.15 4.76
N ALA A 95 25.08 6.77 6.03
CA ALA A 95 23.77 6.82 6.67
C ALA A 95 23.27 8.27 6.77
N GLY A 96 21.97 8.48 6.58
CA GLY A 96 21.41 9.83 6.58
C GLY A 96 19.92 9.88 6.28
N TYR A 97 19.34 11.06 6.51
CA TYR A 97 17.97 11.36 6.11
C TYR A 97 17.86 11.47 4.59
N LEU A 98 16.91 10.74 4.01
CA LEU A 98 16.37 11.03 2.68
C LEU A 98 15.22 12.03 2.77
N HIS A 99 14.42 11.92 3.83
CA HIS A 99 13.41 12.89 4.21
C HIS A 99 13.55 13.24 5.69
N GLN A 100 13.76 14.52 5.98
CA GLN A 100 13.84 15.01 7.36
C GLN A 100 12.43 15.33 7.90
N PRO A 101 12.18 15.07 9.19
CA PRO A 101 10.95 15.51 9.83
C PRO A 101 10.75 17.02 9.70
N GLU A 102 9.53 17.43 9.39
CA GLU A 102 9.09 18.80 9.63
C GLU A 102 9.08 19.05 11.14
N ARG A 103 10.09 19.80 11.62
CA ARG A 103 10.30 20.01 13.05
C ARG A 103 9.23 20.96 13.59
N ARG A 104 8.48 20.53 14.60
CA ARG A 104 7.79 21.45 15.51
C ARG A 104 8.77 21.85 16.61
N ALA A 105 8.90 23.15 16.85
CA ALA A 105 10.00 23.74 17.62
C ALA A 105 9.97 23.43 19.13
N ASP A 106 8.99 22.67 19.65
CA ASP A 106 8.61 22.78 21.06
C ASP A 106 8.29 21.45 21.79
N THR A 107 8.60 20.28 21.22
CA THR A 107 8.33 18.99 21.89
C THR A 107 9.60 18.21 22.25
N GLY A 108 9.53 17.44 23.34
CA GLY A 108 10.61 16.62 23.87
C GLY A 108 11.06 15.57 22.85
N LEU A 109 12.03 15.95 22.02
CA LEU A 109 12.64 15.06 21.05
C LEU A 109 13.66 14.16 21.75
N HIS A 110 13.46 12.86 21.62
CA HIS A 110 14.39 11.84 22.09
C HIS A 110 15.21 11.29 20.93
N ARG A 111 16.40 10.79 21.27
CA ARG A 111 17.30 10.15 20.33
C ARG A 111 16.93 8.67 20.20
N LEU A 112 16.71 8.24 18.96
CA LEU A 112 16.55 6.85 18.58
C LEU A 112 17.68 6.47 17.63
N THR A 113 18.59 5.61 18.08
CA THR A 113 19.63 5.04 17.22
C THR A 113 19.04 3.86 16.44
N LEU A 114 18.94 3.99 15.13
CA LEU A 114 18.61 2.92 14.20
C LEU A 114 19.89 2.12 13.87
N ASP A 115 19.93 0.85 14.26
CA ASP A 115 21.14 0.04 14.23
C ASP A 115 21.09 -1.07 13.18
N ASN A 116 21.79 -0.86 12.06
CA ASN A 116 21.91 -1.83 10.96
C ASN A 116 23.23 -2.64 11.02
N GLN A 117 23.96 -2.61 12.15
CA GLN A 117 25.24 -3.33 12.32
C GLN A 117 25.11 -4.86 12.12
N GLY A 118 23.91 -5.40 12.35
CA GLY A 118 23.63 -6.83 12.22
C GLY A 118 23.37 -7.33 10.80
N ASN A 119 23.32 -6.47 9.79
CA ASN A 119 22.95 -6.85 8.43
C ASN A 119 24.08 -6.55 7.42
N ASP A 120 24.25 -7.44 6.45
CA ASP A 120 25.18 -7.30 5.32
C ASP A 120 24.58 -6.51 4.13
N PHE A 121 23.40 -5.92 4.32
CA PHE A 121 22.67 -5.16 3.32
C PHE A 121 22.24 -3.78 3.85
N ALA A 122 22.08 -2.84 2.93
CA ALA A 122 21.51 -1.53 3.23
C ALA A 122 20.00 -1.62 3.47
N VAL A 123 19.48 -0.70 4.27
CA VAL A 123 18.06 -0.60 4.61
C VAL A 123 17.57 0.82 4.42
N LEU A 124 16.31 0.92 4.03
CA LEU A 124 15.53 2.14 4.05
C LEU A 124 14.53 2.06 5.20
N VAL A 125 14.52 3.04 6.08
CA VAL A 125 13.66 3.07 7.27
C VAL A 125 12.71 4.24 7.17
N ARG A 126 11.42 4.00 7.37
CA ARG A 126 10.39 5.03 7.55
C ARG A 126 9.84 4.97 8.95
N LEU A 127 9.77 6.13 9.60
CA LEU A 127 9.13 6.31 10.90
C LEU A 127 7.87 7.15 10.69
N GLU A 128 6.75 6.67 11.20
CA GLU A 128 5.42 7.27 11.02
C GLU A 128 4.63 7.21 12.34
N THR A 129 3.61 8.05 12.50
CA THR A 129 2.63 7.87 13.59
C THR A 129 1.39 7.11 13.10
N PRO A 130 0.82 6.15 13.86
CA PRO A 130 -0.37 5.41 13.44
C PRO A 130 -1.60 6.30 13.20
N ALA A 131 -1.76 7.34 14.03
CA ALA A 131 -2.93 8.21 13.99
C ALA A 131 -2.93 9.19 12.80
N ALA A 132 -1.74 9.55 12.32
CA ALA A 132 -1.54 10.37 11.15
C ALA A 132 -0.26 9.88 10.46
N PRO A 133 -0.34 9.05 9.40
CA PRO A 133 0.83 8.55 8.68
C PRO A 133 1.45 9.67 7.84
N GLN A 134 1.95 10.69 8.52
CA GLN A 134 2.91 11.63 8.00
C GLN A 134 4.28 10.98 8.22
N GLN A 135 5.09 10.94 7.17
CA GLN A 135 6.47 10.46 7.25
C GLN A 135 7.23 11.37 8.20
N LEU A 136 7.46 10.91 9.44
CA LEU A 136 8.27 11.64 10.41
C LEU A 136 9.73 11.63 9.97
N ALA A 137 10.23 10.50 9.49
CA ALA A 137 11.59 10.42 8.98
C ALA A 137 11.68 9.31 7.95
N GLU A 138 12.41 9.57 6.87
CA GLU A 138 12.88 8.54 5.96
C GLU A 138 14.41 8.56 5.97
N VAL A 139 15.01 7.40 6.29
CA VAL A 139 16.43 7.27 6.56
C VAL A 139 17.01 6.13 5.75
N PHE A 140 18.11 6.41 5.05
CA PHE A 140 18.95 5.38 4.45
C PHE A 140 20.07 5.00 5.40
N ILE A 141 20.31 3.70 5.59
CA ILE A 141 21.42 3.19 6.40
C ILE A 141 22.15 2.11 5.59
N PRO A 142 23.45 2.28 5.29
CA PRO A 142 24.23 1.27 4.57
C PRO A 142 24.40 -0.01 5.40
N ALA A 143 24.87 -1.07 4.74
CA ALA A 143 25.25 -2.32 5.39
C ALA A 143 26.22 -2.04 6.55
N ALA A 144 26.04 -2.74 7.67
CA ALA A 144 26.79 -2.53 8.90
C ALA A 144 26.83 -1.06 9.40
N GLY A 145 25.84 -0.24 9.05
CA GLY A 145 25.73 1.16 9.47
C GLY A 145 24.85 1.36 10.70
N ASN A 146 24.78 2.59 11.20
CA ASN A 146 23.75 3.04 12.13
C ASN A 146 23.46 4.52 11.91
N PHE A 147 22.34 5.01 12.44
CA PHE A 147 21.97 6.42 12.33
C PHE A 147 21.09 6.86 13.49
N ASP A 148 21.35 8.06 14.00
CA ASP A 148 20.57 8.67 15.08
C ASP A 148 19.45 9.55 14.51
N VAL A 149 18.21 9.20 14.84
CA VAL A 149 17.02 9.97 14.49
C VAL A 149 16.49 10.67 15.74
N LYS A 150 16.06 11.92 15.59
CA LYS A 150 15.30 12.63 16.63
C LYS A 150 13.80 12.43 16.39
N ILE A 151 13.10 11.85 17.35
CA ILE A 151 11.65 11.63 17.29
C ILE A 151 10.96 12.05 18.59
N ASP A 152 9.66 12.34 18.51
CA ASP A 152 8.85 12.73 19.66
C ASP A 152 8.57 11.51 20.56
N SER A 153 9.06 11.49 21.81
CA SER A 153 8.82 10.33 22.69
C SER A 153 7.38 10.20 23.19
N THR A 154 6.58 11.26 23.09
CA THR A 154 5.21 11.29 23.61
C THR A 154 4.20 10.67 22.63
N ALA A 155 4.59 10.53 21.36
CA ALA A 155 3.79 9.91 20.33
C ALA A 155 4.07 8.40 20.23
N GLU A 156 3.05 7.67 19.77
CA GLU A 156 3.21 6.30 19.30
C GLU A 156 3.77 6.30 17.87
N HIS A 157 4.71 5.39 17.62
CA HIS A 157 5.42 5.27 16.35
C HIS A 157 5.25 3.89 15.75
N VAL A 158 5.28 3.85 14.43
CA VAL A 158 5.44 2.63 13.64
C VAL A 158 6.70 2.79 12.81
N MET A 159 7.50 1.74 12.77
CA MET A 159 8.68 1.69 11.93
C MET A 159 8.44 0.72 10.77
N LYS A 160 8.68 1.20 9.56
CA LYS A 160 8.72 0.37 8.36
C LYS A 160 10.16 0.27 7.86
N ILE A 161 10.57 -0.90 7.44
CA ILE A 161 11.93 -1.17 6.95
C ILE A 161 11.84 -1.86 5.61
N LYS A 162 12.56 -1.34 4.61
CA LYS A 162 12.75 -1.98 3.32
C LYS A 162 14.19 -2.47 3.21
N ASN A 163 14.34 -3.76 2.96
CA ASN A 163 15.63 -4.38 2.65
C ASN A 163 16.00 -4.07 1.20
N ILE A 164 17.06 -3.30 0.97
CA ILE A 164 17.44 -2.88 -0.39
C ILE A 164 17.93 -4.05 -1.24
N LYS A 165 18.51 -5.10 -0.63
CA LYS A 165 19.04 -6.27 -1.33
C LYS A 165 17.95 -7.21 -1.82
N SER A 166 16.86 -7.39 -1.06
CA SER A 166 15.77 -8.31 -1.43
C SER A 166 14.49 -7.61 -1.89
N GLY A 167 14.35 -6.32 -1.60
CA GLY A 167 13.12 -5.55 -1.82
C GLY A 167 11.97 -5.92 -0.89
N CYS A 168 12.21 -6.72 0.14
CA CYS A 168 11.20 -7.06 1.12
C CYS A 168 10.93 -5.89 2.07
N ASN A 169 9.65 -5.66 2.38
CA ASN A 169 9.21 -4.63 3.30
C ASN A 169 8.69 -5.25 4.60
N PHE A 170 8.96 -4.58 5.71
CA PHE A 170 8.58 -5.02 7.04
C PHE A 170 8.03 -3.86 7.84
N ARG A 171 7.11 -4.15 8.76
CA ARG A 171 6.51 -3.18 9.67
C ARG A 171 6.59 -3.67 11.10
N SER A 172 6.98 -2.80 12.03
CA SER A 172 6.91 -3.08 13.46
C SER A 172 5.48 -2.97 13.99
N LYS A 173 5.20 -3.63 15.11
CA LYS A 173 4.10 -3.19 15.98
C LYS A 173 4.33 -1.74 16.42
N ALA A 174 3.25 -1.07 16.78
CA ALA A 174 3.32 0.30 17.26
C ALA A 174 4.05 0.33 18.62
N PHE A 175 4.90 1.34 18.83
CA PHE A 175 5.72 1.46 20.03
C PHE A 175 5.87 2.92 20.46
N THR A 176 6.04 3.14 21.76
CA THR A 176 6.38 4.45 22.33
C THR A 176 7.82 4.41 22.82
N LEU A 177 8.51 5.54 22.76
CA LEU A 177 9.80 5.66 23.43
C LEU A 177 9.57 5.97 24.91
N GLY A 178 10.12 5.15 25.79
CA GLY A 178 10.16 5.49 27.21
C GLY A 178 11.02 6.73 27.46
N LYS A 179 10.91 7.33 28.64
CA LYS A 179 11.60 8.57 29.02
C LYS A 179 13.14 8.45 29.09
N ASP A 180 13.70 7.25 29.01
CA ASP A 180 15.15 7.05 28.99
C ASP A 180 15.79 7.54 27.67
N SER A 181 17.02 8.02 27.76
CA SER A 181 17.64 8.89 26.76
C SER A 181 18.31 8.19 25.58
N ASP A 182 18.53 6.87 25.65
CA ASP A 182 19.42 6.16 24.71
C ASP A 182 18.77 4.90 24.13
N TRP A 183 17.68 5.09 23.39
CA TRP A 183 17.03 4.00 22.67
C TRP A 183 17.86 3.58 21.46
N ARG A 184 18.23 2.30 21.43
CA ARG A 184 18.90 1.68 20.29
C ARG A 184 18.04 0.56 19.72
N MET A 185 17.68 0.70 18.45
CA MET A 185 16.79 -0.20 17.75
C MET A 185 17.57 -1.10 16.77
N PRO A 186 17.78 -2.39 17.09
CA PRO A 186 18.40 -3.29 16.15
C PRO A 186 17.47 -3.57 14.96
N LEU A 187 17.92 -3.27 13.75
CA LEU A 187 17.19 -3.51 12.50
C LEU A 187 17.40 -4.94 11.98
N LYS A 188 17.62 -5.90 12.88
CA LYS A 188 17.79 -7.30 12.53
C LYS A 188 16.43 -7.87 12.09
N MET A 189 16.37 -8.32 10.86
CA MET A 189 15.18 -8.97 10.32
C MET A 189 15.21 -10.45 10.72
N GLY A 190 14.60 -10.79 11.86
CA GLY A 190 14.54 -12.14 12.42
C GLY A 190 13.92 -12.16 13.83
N SER A 191 13.53 -13.33 14.32
CA SER A 191 12.66 -13.53 15.50
C SER A 191 13.19 -13.03 16.86
N ASN A 192 14.42 -12.50 16.94
CA ASN A 192 15.11 -12.23 18.21
C ASN A 192 15.59 -10.77 18.37
N SER A 193 15.03 -9.81 17.64
CA SER A 193 15.39 -8.38 17.72
C SER A 193 14.73 -7.61 18.88
N GLY A 194 13.81 -8.25 19.63
CA GLY A 194 13.02 -7.60 20.69
C GLY A 194 11.83 -6.78 20.17
N ILE A 195 11.78 -6.47 18.87
CA ILE A 195 10.62 -5.90 18.18
C ILE A 195 10.20 -6.83 17.05
N GLU A 196 8.95 -7.29 17.13
CA GLU A 196 8.38 -8.16 16.11
C GLU A 196 8.10 -7.36 14.83
N PHE A 197 8.73 -7.77 13.75
CA PHE A 197 8.51 -7.22 12.41
C PHE A 197 7.64 -8.17 11.60
N GLN A 198 6.65 -7.61 10.93
CA GLN A 198 5.71 -8.33 10.08
C GLN A 198 5.94 -7.92 8.64
N SER A 199 5.93 -8.90 7.73
CA SER A 199 6.08 -8.64 6.30
C SER A 199 4.88 -7.82 5.81
N ILE A 200 5.13 -6.82 4.97
CA ILE A 200 4.10 -5.96 4.36
C ILE A 200 4.33 -5.84 2.86
N SER A 201 3.29 -5.46 2.13
CA SER A 201 3.35 -5.24 0.68
C SER A 201 4.03 -3.91 0.32
N ASP A 202 4.47 -3.75 -0.93
CA ASP A 202 5.00 -2.47 -1.45
C ASP A 202 4.00 -1.31 -1.36
N ARG A 203 2.68 -1.59 -1.34
CA ARG A 203 1.64 -0.55 -1.21
C ARG A 203 1.51 -0.02 0.21
N GLU A 204 1.91 -0.82 1.19
CA GLU A 204 1.83 -0.47 2.60
C GLU A 204 3.12 0.18 3.11
N PHE A 205 4.20 0.14 2.31
CA PHE A 205 5.48 0.77 2.61
C PHE A 205 5.45 2.27 2.34
#